data_AF-A0A4U1F1T7-F1
#
_entry.id   AF-A0A4U1F1T7-F1
#
_cell.length_a   1.000
_cell.length_b   1.000
_cell.length_c   1.000
_cell.angle_alpha   90.00
_cell.angle_beta   90.00
_cell.angle_gamma   90.00
#
_symmetry.space_group_name_H-M   'P 1'
#
loop_
_entity.id
_entity.type
_entity.pdbx_description
1 polymer ?
#
loop_
_entity_poly.entity_id
_entity_poly.type
_entity_poly.pdbx_seq_one_letter_code
_entity_poly.pdbx_strand_id
1 'polypeptide(L)'
;MIRVARLLQSSRSNRRSCEEPRLCELHRQVLSLFCEEHVDVQCPLCARTPEHQGHLVKPVDEAAADHRQRLGAYVETLKRRVADAHSLVAAQDRKLLELRALVQRQQLELASEFRQLSRAVDGEQEAVLARLVQEEQDIREQLGANITASSDHICEQRGLLHEVTERSVLPGARLLSGIGAVLGRCERLRCPDVYSFQLRREGCSLPPAALGSAENHSEVPGGRISVADNLPVTNKHVEKDRISDCGELPNGTRVSVEVVLMKKVTSGFPGIIRLLDWLKRPDSFVLILERPELAQDLFDLITESGALQEELARSFFWQVLEAP
;
A
#
# COMPACT_ATOMS: atom_id res chain seq x y z
N MET A 1 -16.82 -17.41 -20.21
CA MET A 1 -18.28 -17.61 -20.43
C MET A 1 -18.82 -16.48 -21.30
N ILE A 2 -18.48 -16.47 -22.59
CA ILE A 2 -19.17 -15.64 -23.57
C ILE A 2 -19.73 -16.57 -24.63
N ARG A 3 -21.06 -16.52 -24.76
CA ARG A 3 -21.90 -17.37 -25.59
C ARG A 3 -21.63 -17.10 -27.07
N VAL A 4 -20.78 -17.89 -27.70
CA VAL A 4 -20.80 -18.01 -29.18
C VAL A 4 -21.11 -19.46 -29.56
N ALA A 5 -22.22 -19.95 -29.03
CA ALA A 5 -22.77 -21.24 -29.42
C ALA A 5 -24.29 -21.09 -29.57
N ARG A 6 -24.75 -20.39 -30.61
CA ARG A 6 -26.17 -20.50 -31.02
C ARG A 6 -26.57 -20.05 -32.43
N LEU A 7 -25.64 -19.74 -33.34
CA LEU A 7 -26.04 -19.20 -34.65
C LEU A 7 -25.77 -20.15 -35.83
N LEU A 8 -25.97 -21.46 -35.66
CA LEU A 8 -26.06 -22.41 -36.78
C LEU A 8 -27.16 -23.46 -36.57
N GLN A 9 -28.32 -23.04 -36.09
CA GLN A 9 -29.56 -23.79 -36.35
C GLN A 9 -30.43 -22.98 -37.30
N SER A 10 -29.92 -22.73 -38.50
CA SER A 10 -30.79 -22.37 -39.62
C SER A 10 -31.57 -23.63 -39.97
N SER A 11 -32.82 -23.64 -39.51
CA SER A 11 -33.92 -24.53 -39.87
C SER A 11 -33.69 -25.23 -41.19
N ARG A 12 -33.44 -26.56 -41.14
CA ARG A 12 -33.60 -27.45 -42.29
C ARG A 12 -35.09 -27.50 -42.64
N SER A 13 -35.56 -26.48 -43.32
CA SER A 13 -36.88 -26.46 -43.94
C SER A 13 -36.77 -27.26 -45.23
N ASN A 14 -36.90 -28.58 -45.14
CA ASN A 14 -37.03 -29.44 -46.31
C ASN A 14 -38.44 -29.25 -46.88
N ARG A 15 -38.72 -28.09 -47.47
CA ARG A 15 -39.90 -27.90 -48.31
C ARG A 15 -39.50 -28.24 -49.73
N ARG A 16 -39.79 -29.48 -50.15
CA ARG A 16 -40.01 -29.78 -51.56
C ARG A 16 -41.24 -28.99 -52.00
N SER A 17 -41.04 -27.73 -52.40
CA SER A 17 -42.09 -26.98 -53.09
C SER A 17 -42.06 -27.43 -54.55
N CYS A 18 -43.18 -27.96 -55.02
CA CYS A 18 -43.45 -28.04 -56.46
C CYS A 18 -43.52 -26.58 -56.93
N GLU A 19 -42.53 -26.11 -57.68
CA GLU A 19 -42.47 -24.71 -58.12
C GLU A 19 -43.53 -24.49 -59.20
N GLU A 20 -44.60 -23.76 -58.86
CA GLU A 20 -45.52 -23.23 -59.87
C GLU A 20 -44.73 -22.32 -60.83
N PRO A 21 -44.97 -22.39 -62.16
CA PRO A 21 -44.24 -21.58 -63.12
C PRO A 21 -44.50 -20.09 -62.86
N ARG A 22 -43.46 -19.35 -62.50
CA ARG A 22 -43.56 -17.90 -62.29
C ARG A 22 -43.85 -17.19 -63.62
N LEU A 23 -44.89 -16.36 -63.63
CA LEU A 23 -45.33 -15.60 -64.80
C LEU A 23 -44.86 -14.15 -64.70
N CYS A 24 -44.53 -13.57 -65.84
CA CYS A 24 -44.27 -12.13 -65.97
C CYS A 24 -45.56 -11.35 -65.71
N GLU A 25 -45.46 -10.30 -64.89
CA GLU A 25 -46.59 -9.46 -64.49
C GLU A 25 -47.19 -8.71 -65.68
N LEU A 26 -46.36 -8.27 -66.63
CA LEU A 26 -46.76 -7.49 -67.81
C LEU A 26 -47.34 -8.37 -68.92
N HIS A 27 -46.66 -9.48 -69.21
CA HIS A 27 -46.92 -10.28 -70.41
C HIS A 27 -47.68 -11.59 -70.13
N ARG A 28 -47.85 -11.95 -68.84
CA ARG A 28 -48.45 -13.23 -68.40
C ARG A 28 -47.79 -14.47 -69.02
N GLN A 29 -46.54 -14.33 -69.46
CA GLN A 29 -45.71 -15.40 -70.03
C GLN A 29 -44.78 -15.98 -68.97
N VAL A 30 -44.37 -17.24 -69.13
CA VAL A 30 -43.44 -17.91 -68.21
C VAL A 30 -42.09 -17.17 -68.20
N LEU A 31 -41.56 -16.94 -67.00
CA LEU A 31 -40.23 -16.38 -66.77
C LEU A 31 -39.16 -17.46 -66.99
N SER A 32 -38.71 -17.61 -68.23
CA SER A 32 -37.83 -18.71 -68.65
C SER A 32 -36.42 -18.26 -69.07
N LEU A 33 -36.14 -16.96 -69.13
CA LEU A 33 -34.87 -16.38 -69.56
C LEU A 33 -34.22 -15.56 -68.43
N PHE A 34 -32.91 -15.41 -68.44
CA PHE A 34 -32.15 -14.62 -67.47
C PHE A 34 -31.19 -13.69 -68.21
N CYS A 35 -31.17 -12.41 -67.83
CA CYS A 35 -30.23 -11.41 -68.37
C CYS A 35 -29.04 -11.25 -67.41
N GLU A 36 -27.82 -11.48 -67.90
CA GLU A 36 -26.60 -11.43 -67.07
C GLU A 36 -26.22 -10.01 -66.65
N GLU A 37 -26.54 -9.01 -67.48
CA GLU A 37 -26.23 -7.60 -67.24
C GLU A 37 -27.15 -6.97 -66.20
N HIS A 38 -28.46 -7.25 -66.29
CA HIS A 38 -29.46 -6.74 -65.35
C HIS A 38 -29.65 -7.66 -64.13
N VAL A 39 -29.11 -8.89 -64.18
CA VAL A 39 -29.18 -9.89 -63.11
C VAL A 39 -30.63 -10.18 -62.70
N ASP A 40 -31.49 -10.37 -63.69
CA ASP A 40 -32.92 -10.56 -63.49
C ASP A 40 -33.52 -11.63 -64.43
N VAL A 41 -34.67 -12.18 -64.01
CA VAL A 41 -35.38 -13.23 -64.74
C VAL A 41 -36.47 -12.60 -65.60
N GLN A 42 -36.46 -12.92 -66.89
CA GLN A 42 -37.29 -12.33 -67.92
C GLN A 42 -38.19 -13.36 -68.61
N CYS A 43 -39.31 -12.89 -69.15
CA CYS A 43 -40.09 -13.66 -70.13
C CYS A 43 -39.55 -13.42 -71.56
N PRO A 44 -39.93 -14.26 -72.54
CA PRO A 44 -39.49 -14.11 -73.93
C PRO A 44 -39.83 -12.77 -74.59
N LEU A 45 -40.86 -12.07 -74.13
CA LEU A 45 -41.26 -10.76 -74.66
C LEU A 45 -40.42 -9.62 -74.05
N CYS A 46 -40.15 -9.67 -72.73
CA CYS A 46 -39.27 -8.69 -72.07
C CYS A 46 -37.83 -8.78 -72.58
N ALA A 47 -37.32 -9.99 -72.86
CA ALA A 47 -35.94 -10.16 -73.35
C ALA A 47 -35.71 -9.60 -74.77
N ARG A 48 -36.78 -9.19 -75.48
CA ARG A 48 -36.72 -8.61 -76.84
C ARG A 48 -36.89 -7.09 -76.85
N THR A 49 -37.09 -6.46 -75.69
CA THR A 49 -37.20 -5.00 -75.63
C THR A 49 -35.85 -4.36 -75.97
N PRO A 50 -35.83 -3.09 -76.43
CA PRO A 50 -34.59 -2.35 -76.66
C PRO A 50 -33.68 -2.31 -75.43
N GLU A 51 -34.25 -2.41 -74.23
CA GLU A 51 -33.54 -2.42 -72.94
C GLU A 51 -32.63 -3.64 -72.75
N HIS A 52 -32.95 -4.77 -73.39
CA HIS A 52 -32.14 -5.99 -73.36
C HIS A 52 -31.45 -6.26 -74.71
N GLN A 53 -31.47 -5.29 -75.63
CA GLN A 53 -30.88 -5.47 -76.96
C GLN A 53 -29.35 -5.60 -76.86
N GLY A 54 -28.82 -6.76 -77.27
CA GLY A 54 -27.38 -7.04 -77.23
C GLY A 54 -26.87 -7.56 -75.88
N HIS A 55 -27.75 -7.77 -74.89
CA HIS A 55 -27.41 -8.38 -73.61
C HIS A 55 -27.27 -9.91 -73.72
N LEU A 56 -26.43 -10.51 -72.88
CA LEU A 56 -26.30 -11.95 -72.77
C LEU A 56 -27.50 -12.53 -72.02
N VAL A 57 -28.42 -13.13 -72.77
CA VAL A 57 -29.62 -13.79 -72.24
C VAL A 57 -29.49 -15.30 -72.38
N LYS A 58 -29.65 -16.01 -71.26
CA LYS A 58 -29.60 -17.49 -71.20
C LYS A 58 -30.92 -18.07 -70.67
N PRO A 59 -31.22 -19.35 -70.92
CA PRO A 59 -32.28 -20.06 -70.19
C PRO A 59 -32.04 -20.03 -68.68
N VAL A 60 -33.11 -19.93 -67.90
CA VAL A 60 -33.03 -19.86 -66.42
C VAL A 60 -32.29 -21.06 -65.83
N ASP A 61 -32.51 -22.27 -66.36
CA ASP A 61 -31.86 -23.47 -65.83
C ASP A 61 -30.34 -23.43 -65.99
N GLU A 62 -29.87 -22.90 -67.13
CA GLU A 62 -28.45 -22.75 -67.44
C GLU A 62 -27.81 -21.65 -66.57
N ALA A 63 -28.40 -20.46 -66.53
CA ALA A 63 -27.94 -19.37 -65.65
C ALA A 63 -27.96 -19.78 -64.17
N ALA A 64 -29.00 -20.51 -63.73
CA ALA A 64 -29.10 -21.01 -62.37
C ALA A 64 -28.02 -22.07 -62.07
N ALA A 65 -27.58 -22.87 -63.05
CA ALA A 65 -26.46 -23.79 -62.86
C ALA A 65 -25.14 -23.02 -62.67
N ASP A 66 -24.85 -22.05 -63.53
CA ASP A 66 -23.67 -21.18 -63.45
C ASP A 66 -23.61 -20.43 -62.12
N HIS A 67 -24.71 -19.77 -61.74
CA HIS A 67 -24.79 -19.03 -60.47
C HIS A 67 -24.76 -19.96 -59.25
N ARG A 68 -25.34 -21.17 -59.31
CA ARG A 68 -25.19 -22.17 -58.23
C ARG A 68 -23.74 -22.57 -58.03
N GLN A 69 -22.97 -22.76 -59.10
CA GLN A 69 -21.54 -23.05 -59.00
C GLN A 69 -20.77 -21.90 -58.37
N ARG A 70 -21.00 -20.66 -58.84
CA ARG A 70 -20.37 -19.44 -58.28
C ARG A 70 -20.69 -19.26 -56.79
N LEU A 71 -21.97 -19.40 -56.41
CA LEU A 71 -22.41 -19.33 -55.02
C LEU A 71 -21.83 -20.47 -54.18
N GLY A 72 -21.66 -21.66 -54.73
CA GLY A 72 -20.98 -22.78 -54.07
C GLY A 72 -19.56 -22.42 -53.61
N ALA A 73 -18.77 -21.76 -54.46
CA ALA A 73 -17.42 -21.31 -54.10
C ALA A 73 -17.43 -20.26 -52.97
N TYR A 74 -18.40 -19.34 -52.97
CA TYR A 74 -18.58 -18.37 -51.89
C TYR A 74 -19.02 -19.04 -50.59
N VAL A 75 -19.91 -20.04 -50.65
CA VAL A 75 -20.37 -20.79 -49.47
C VAL A 75 -19.20 -21.47 -48.77
N GLU A 76 -18.32 -22.16 -49.51
CA GLU A 76 -17.15 -22.81 -48.91
C GLU A 76 -16.17 -21.79 -48.32
N THR A 77 -15.97 -20.66 -49.01
CA THR A 77 -15.14 -19.56 -48.48
C THR A 77 -15.71 -18.99 -47.18
N LEU A 78 -17.02 -18.76 -47.12
CA LEU A 78 -17.69 -18.22 -45.95
C LEU A 78 -17.67 -19.21 -44.78
N LYS A 79 -17.87 -20.52 -45.03
CA LYS A 79 -17.74 -21.57 -43.99
C LYS A 79 -16.36 -21.54 -43.34
N ARG A 80 -15.29 -21.47 -44.15
CA ARG A 80 -13.92 -21.36 -43.63
C ARG A 80 -13.73 -20.09 -42.79
N ARG A 81 -14.16 -18.93 -43.29
CA ARG A 81 -14.06 -17.66 -42.54
C ARG A 81 -14.80 -17.69 -41.20
N VAL A 82 -15.97 -18.35 -41.13
CA VAL A 82 -16.70 -18.54 -39.88
C VAL A 82 -15.93 -19.44 -38.91
N ALA A 83 -15.34 -20.54 -39.40
CA ALA A 83 -14.50 -21.43 -38.59
C ALA A 83 -13.23 -20.72 -38.06
N ASP A 84 -12.59 -19.91 -38.89
CA ASP A 84 -11.43 -19.08 -38.51
C ASP A 84 -11.83 -18.07 -37.43
N ALA A 85 -12.95 -17.36 -37.61
CA ALA A 85 -13.46 -16.40 -36.63
C ALA A 85 -13.79 -17.07 -35.29
N HIS A 86 -14.40 -18.26 -35.30
CA HIS A 86 -14.63 -19.03 -34.08
C HIS A 86 -13.33 -19.42 -33.38
N SER A 87 -12.30 -19.82 -34.15
CA SER A 87 -10.99 -20.18 -33.61
C SER A 87 -10.31 -18.98 -32.96
N LEU A 88 -10.42 -17.79 -33.57
CA LEU A 88 -9.92 -16.54 -33.00
C LEU A 88 -10.64 -16.19 -31.69
N VAL A 89 -11.97 -16.31 -31.64
CA VAL A 89 -12.74 -16.07 -30.40
C VAL A 89 -12.31 -17.05 -29.31
N ALA A 90 -12.15 -18.33 -29.62
CA ALA A 90 -11.68 -19.33 -28.66
C ALA A 90 -10.27 -19.02 -28.13
N ALA A 91 -9.37 -18.52 -28.98
CA ALA A 91 -8.04 -18.08 -28.57
C ALA A 91 -8.10 -16.85 -27.65
N GLN A 92 -8.99 -15.89 -27.91
CA GLN A 92 -9.19 -14.72 -27.03
C GLN A 92 -9.79 -15.12 -25.68
N ASP A 93 -10.74 -16.05 -25.65
CA ASP A 93 -11.30 -16.58 -24.41
C ASP A 93 -10.22 -17.25 -23.54
N ARG A 94 -9.25 -17.95 -24.14
CA ARG A 94 -8.09 -18.51 -23.41
C ARG A 94 -7.25 -17.42 -22.76
N LYS A 95 -6.93 -16.34 -23.50
CA LYS A 95 -6.18 -15.20 -22.94
C LYS A 95 -6.91 -14.53 -21.79
N LEU A 96 -8.24 -14.42 -21.87
CA LEU A 96 -9.05 -13.86 -20.77
C LEU A 96 -8.97 -14.73 -19.51
N LEU A 97 -8.94 -16.06 -19.67
CA LEU A 97 -8.76 -16.99 -18.55
C LEU A 97 -7.35 -16.89 -17.96
N GLU A 98 -6.32 -16.79 -18.80
CA GLU A 98 -4.93 -16.58 -18.37
C GLU A 98 -4.77 -15.28 -17.58
N LEU A 99 -5.31 -14.17 -18.08
CA LEU A 99 -5.30 -12.88 -17.38
C LEU A 99 -5.97 -12.99 -16.00
N ARG A 100 -7.12 -13.67 -15.92
CA ARG A 100 -7.82 -13.87 -14.65
C ARG A 100 -6.97 -14.68 -13.67
N ALA A 101 -6.31 -15.74 -14.13
CA ALA A 101 -5.44 -16.55 -13.30
C ALA A 101 -4.22 -15.77 -12.80
N LEU A 102 -3.61 -14.94 -13.65
CA LEU A 102 -2.50 -14.07 -13.30
C LEU A 102 -2.88 -13.06 -12.21
N VAL A 103 -4.02 -12.38 -12.37
CA VAL A 103 -4.53 -11.42 -11.38
C VAL A 103 -4.84 -12.11 -10.05
N GLN A 104 -5.48 -13.28 -10.09
CA GLN A 104 -5.77 -14.04 -8.86
C GLN A 104 -4.50 -14.47 -8.13
N ARG A 105 -3.47 -14.91 -8.87
CA ARG A 105 -2.17 -15.26 -8.28
C ARG A 105 -1.53 -14.06 -7.59
N GLN A 106 -1.45 -12.91 -8.27
CA GLN A 106 -0.90 -11.69 -7.67
C GLN A 106 -1.68 -11.25 -6.43
N GLN A 107 -3.01 -11.36 -6.45
CA GLN A 107 -3.83 -11.06 -5.27
C GLN A 107 -3.49 -11.96 -4.09
N LEU A 108 -3.27 -13.26 -4.33
CA LEU A 108 -2.91 -14.21 -3.27
C LEU A 108 -1.50 -13.99 -2.74
N GLU A 109 -0.53 -13.72 -3.62
CA GLU A 109 0.85 -13.38 -3.26
C GLU A 109 0.86 -12.12 -2.38
N LEU A 110 0.25 -11.03 -2.85
CA LEU A 110 0.17 -9.78 -2.10
C LEU A 110 -0.54 -9.96 -0.74
N ALA A 111 -1.65 -10.69 -0.72
CA ALA A 111 -2.34 -10.98 0.53
C ALA A 111 -1.48 -11.82 1.50
N SER A 112 -0.59 -12.67 1.00
CA SER A 112 0.34 -13.43 1.82
C SER A 112 1.45 -12.56 2.41
N GLU A 113 1.99 -11.63 1.62
CA GLU A 113 3.01 -10.66 2.05
C GLU A 113 2.46 -9.75 3.15
N PHE A 114 1.27 -9.17 2.96
CA PHE A 114 0.63 -8.34 3.99
C PHE A 114 0.34 -9.11 5.28
N ARG A 115 -0.04 -10.39 5.18
CA ARG A 115 -0.22 -11.24 6.36
C ARG A 115 1.10 -11.49 7.09
N GLN A 116 2.21 -11.66 6.38
CA GLN A 116 3.52 -11.82 7.00
C GLN A 116 3.95 -10.53 7.70
N LEU A 117 3.79 -9.38 7.06
CA LEU A 117 4.08 -8.08 7.67
C LEU A 117 3.24 -7.85 8.93
N SER A 118 1.93 -8.13 8.87
CA SER A 118 1.03 -7.97 10.02
C SER A 118 1.49 -8.84 11.19
N ARG A 119 1.81 -10.12 10.94
CA ARG A 119 2.34 -11.01 11.98
C ARG A 119 3.66 -10.55 12.57
N ALA A 120 4.54 -9.96 11.76
CA ALA A 120 5.80 -9.42 12.25
C ALA A 120 5.57 -8.22 13.17
N VAL A 121 4.64 -7.33 12.80
CA VAL A 121 4.24 -6.20 13.64
C VAL A 121 3.61 -6.67 14.95
N ASP A 122 2.68 -7.62 14.88
CA ASP A 122 2.03 -8.20 16.05
C ASP A 122 3.08 -8.84 16.97
N GLY A 123 4.01 -9.61 16.40
CA GLY A 123 5.10 -10.25 17.14
C GLY A 123 6.06 -9.26 17.81
N GLU A 124 6.47 -8.19 17.11
CA GLU A 124 7.31 -7.14 17.71
C GLU A 124 6.57 -6.39 18.81
N GLN A 125 5.28 -6.10 18.63
CA GLN A 125 4.46 -5.45 19.66
C GLN A 125 4.37 -6.33 20.91
N GLU A 126 4.08 -7.64 20.75
CA GLU A 126 4.05 -8.59 21.86
C GLU A 126 5.41 -8.68 22.56
N ALA A 127 6.51 -8.73 21.81
CA ALA A 127 7.86 -8.80 22.37
C ALA A 127 8.23 -7.54 23.16
N VAL A 128 7.90 -6.34 22.66
CA VAL A 128 8.11 -5.07 23.37
C VAL A 128 7.30 -5.04 24.67
N LEU A 129 6.02 -5.41 24.60
CA LEU A 129 5.16 -5.44 25.79
C LEU A 129 5.67 -6.44 26.84
N ALA A 130 6.14 -7.61 26.41
CA ALA A 130 6.73 -8.60 27.31
C ALA A 130 7.98 -8.06 28.02
N ARG A 131 8.87 -7.34 27.32
CA ARG A 131 10.04 -6.70 27.93
C ARG A 131 9.66 -5.65 28.98
N LEU A 132 8.66 -4.81 28.68
CA LEU A 132 8.18 -3.81 29.63
C LEU A 132 7.61 -4.46 30.91
N VAL A 133 6.81 -5.53 30.76
CA VAL A 133 6.27 -6.27 31.90
C VAL A 133 7.39 -6.89 32.73
N GLN A 134 8.42 -7.42 32.09
CA GLN A 134 9.56 -7.99 32.80
C GLN A 134 10.35 -6.92 33.55
N GLU A 135 10.67 -5.79 32.91
CA GLU A 135 11.40 -4.69 33.56
C GLU A 135 10.59 -4.10 34.73
N GLU A 136 9.26 -4.00 34.59
CA GLU A 136 8.38 -3.59 35.69
C GLU A 136 8.44 -4.59 36.86
N GLN A 137 8.44 -5.89 36.59
CA GLN A 137 8.59 -6.92 37.62
C GLN A 137 9.93 -6.80 38.35
N ASP A 138 11.03 -6.68 37.60
CA ASP A 138 12.38 -6.58 38.18
C ASP A 138 12.52 -5.32 39.07
N ILE A 139 12.03 -4.17 38.60
CA ILE A 139 12.03 -2.92 39.37
C ILE A 139 11.18 -3.06 40.63
N ARG A 140 10.00 -3.70 40.52
CA ARG A 140 9.09 -3.91 41.65
C ARG A 140 9.72 -4.80 42.72
N GLU A 141 10.45 -5.84 42.32
CA GLU A 141 11.21 -6.69 43.25
C GLU A 141 12.30 -5.91 43.97
N GLN A 142 13.07 -5.08 43.26
CA GLN A 142 14.12 -4.25 43.87
C GLN A 142 13.55 -3.21 44.84
N LEU A 143 12.45 -2.55 44.49
CA LEU A 143 11.71 -1.66 45.39
C LEU A 143 11.19 -2.41 46.62
N GLY A 144 10.63 -3.62 46.44
CA GLY A 144 10.14 -4.45 47.54
C GLY A 144 11.23 -4.83 48.53
N ALA A 145 12.41 -5.21 48.03
CA ALA A 145 13.57 -5.50 48.87
C ALA A 145 14.05 -4.25 49.62
N ASN A 146 14.08 -3.09 48.97
CA ASN A 146 14.47 -1.82 49.59
C ASN A 146 13.49 -1.42 50.71
N ILE A 147 12.18 -1.50 50.47
CA ILE A 147 11.13 -1.24 51.47
C ILE A 147 11.29 -2.17 52.68
N THR A 148 11.58 -3.45 52.45
CA THR A 148 11.79 -4.42 53.53
C THR A 148 13.01 -4.05 54.36
N ALA A 149 14.14 -3.73 53.72
CA ALA A 149 15.34 -3.27 54.41
C ALA A 149 15.12 -1.98 55.21
N SER A 150 14.39 -1.01 54.66
CA SER A 150 14.00 0.20 55.40
C SER A 150 13.08 -0.10 56.58
N SER A 151 12.16 -1.05 56.43
CA SER A 151 11.24 -1.46 57.50
C SER A 151 11.97 -2.16 58.65
N ASP A 152 12.92 -3.04 58.33
CA ASP A 152 13.80 -3.69 59.30
C ASP A 152 14.64 -2.67 60.06
N HIS A 153 15.19 -1.68 59.35
CA HIS A 153 15.92 -0.58 59.96
C HIS A 153 15.06 0.25 60.92
N ILE A 154 13.82 0.57 60.54
CA ILE A 154 12.86 1.27 61.42
C ILE A 154 12.57 0.44 62.67
N CYS A 155 12.42 -0.89 62.53
CA CYS A 155 12.22 -1.78 63.67
C CYS A 155 13.43 -1.79 64.62
N GLU A 156 14.65 -1.85 64.08
CA GLU A 156 15.90 -1.78 64.86
C GLU A 156 16.02 -0.43 65.59
N GLN A 157 15.77 0.67 64.89
CA GLN A 157 15.72 2.02 65.47
C GLN A 157 14.72 2.13 66.62
N ARG A 158 13.50 1.61 66.43
CA ARG A 158 12.45 1.65 67.45
C ARG A 158 12.79 0.78 68.66
N GLY A 159 13.40 -0.38 68.45
CA GLY A 159 13.90 -1.23 69.52
C GLY A 159 14.98 -0.54 70.35
N LEU A 160 15.95 0.08 69.67
CA LEU A 160 17.03 0.82 70.34
C LEU A 160 16.51 2.05 71.07
N LEU A 161 15.55 2.78 70.47
CA LEU A 161 14.87 3.89 71.12
C LEU A 161 14.18 3.46 72.42
N HIS A 162 13.48 2.32 72.39
CA HIS A 162 12.83 1.77 73.58
C HIS A 162 13.86 1.40 74.67
N GLU A 163 14.93 0.68 74.32
CA GLU A 163 16.00 0.30 75.25
C GLU A 163 16.67 1.54 75.89
N VAL A 164 17.02 2.54 75.08
CA VAL A 164 17.63 3.79 75.58
C VAL A 164 16.66 4.55 76.49
N THR A 165 15.37 4.57 76.15
CA THR A 165 14.33 5.23 76.95
C THR A 165 14.18 4.54 78.31
N GLU A 166 14.02 3.22 78.36
CA GLU A 166 13.92 2.46 79.61
C GLU A 166 15.17 2.60 80.48
N ARG A 167 16.35 2.62 79.84
CA ARG A 167 17.62 2.74 80.54
C ARG A 167 17.85 4.14 81.11
N SER A 168 17.32 5.19 80.46
CA SER A 168 17.46 6.59 80.89
C SER A 168 16.83 6.89 82.24
N VAL A 169 15.84 6.09 82.66
CA VAL A 169 15.14 6.25 83.94
C VAL A 169 15.75 5.43 85.09
N LEU A 170 16.80 4.65 84.83
CA LEU A 170 17.46 3.83 85.86
C LEU A 170 18.37 4.66 86.79
N PRO A 171 18.56 4.25 88.06
CA PRO A 171 19.51 4.89 88.98
C PRO A 171 20.96 4.77 88.48
N GLY A 172 21.80 5.77 88.81
CA GLY A 172 23.12 6.01 88.19
C GLY A 172 23.99 4.78 87.91
N ALA A 173 24.26 3.93 88.91
CA ALA A 173 25.11 2.74 88.70
C ALA A 173 24.52 1.73 87.70
N ARG A 174 23.19 1.54 87.71
CA ARG A 174 22.50 0.64 86.77
C ARG A 174 22.43 1.22 85.36
N LEU A 175 22.26 2.54 85.25
CA LEU A 175 22.32 3.26 83.97
C LEU A 175 23.72 3.15 83.33
N LEU A 176 24.78 3.24 84.11
CA LEU A 176 26.17 3.22 83.61
C LEU A 176 26.68 1.82 83.25
N SER A 177 26.10 0.75 83.83
CA SER A 177 26.60 -0.62 83.67
C SER A 177 26.45 -1.16 82.24
N GLY A 178 27.53 -1.18 81.45
CA GLY A 178 27.51 -1.62 80.05
C GLY A 178 26.99 -0.56 79.05
N ILE A 179 26.95 0.72 79.45
CA ILE A 179 26.42 1.81 78.62
C ILE A 179 27.17 1.97 77.28
N GLY A 180 28.48 1.69 77.26
CA GLY A 180 29.29 1.77 76.04
C GLY A 180 28.80 0.83 74.92
N ALA A 181 28.22 -0.32 75.25
CA ALA A 181 27.67 -1.24 74.24
C ALA A 181 26.41 -0.65 73.57
N VAL A 182 25.56 0.03 74.35
CA VAL A 182 24.34 0.68 73.86
C VAL A 182 24.70 1.89 73.01
N LEU A 183 25.57 2.77 73.52
CA LEU A 183 26.05 3.95 72.79
C LEU A 183 26.72 3.56 71.46
N GLY A 184 27.55 2.52 71.48
CA GLY A 184 28.17 2.03 70.26
C GLY A 184 27.15 1.53 69.21
N ARG A 185 26.00 0.96 69.61
CA ARG A 185 24.93 0.60 68.66
C ARG A 185 24.22 1.84 68.13
N CYS A 186 23.98 2.85 68.97
CA CYS A 186 23.41 4.13 68.53
C CYS A 186 24.27 4.82 67.48
N GLU A 187 25.59 4.81 67.66
CA GLU A 187 26.54 5.46 66.77
C GLU A 187 26.75 4.70 65.43
N ARG A 188 26.56 3.37 65.42
CA ARG A 188 26.79 2.54 64.24
C ARG A 188 25.57 2.38 63.33
N LEU A 189 24.39 2.79 63.79
CA LEU A 189 23.17 2.62 63.01
C LEU A 189 23.21 3.50 61.75
N ARG A 190 23.04 2.89 60.57
CA ARG A 190 23.01 3.60 59.29
C ARG A 190 21.71 3.33 58.56
N CYS A 191 21.13 4.38 57.98
CA CYS A 191 19.99 4.22 57.09
C CYS A 191 20.38 3.45 55.83
N PRO A 192 19.53 2.52 55.35
CA PRO A 192 19.68 1.96 54.02
C PRO A 192 19.59 3.05 52.94
N ASP A 193 20.31 2.86 51.84
CA ASP A 193 20.24 3.76 50.69
C ASP A 193 18.86 3.69 50.02
N VAL A 194 18.36 4.84 49.57
CA VAL A 194 17.09 4.91 48.84
C VAL A 194 17.30 4.38 47.43
N TYR A 195 16.50 3.38 47.05
CA TYR A 195 16.52 2.86 45.69
C TYR A 195 15.79 3.82 44.74
N SER A 196 16.42 4.11 43.60
CA SER A 196 15.84 4.90 42.50
C SER A 196 15.88 4.09 41.22
N PHE A 197 14.83 4.20 40.40
CA PHE A 197 14.71 3.47 39.15
C PHE A 197 14.43 4.41 37.98
N GLN A 198 14.76 3.95 36.79
CA GLN A 198 14.42 4.58 35.52
C GLN A 198 13.88 3.50 34.59
N LEU A 199 12.73 3.75 33.97
CA LEU A 199 12.14 2.84 33.00
C LEU A 199 12.74 3.11 31.62
N ARG A 200 13.15 2.06 30.90
CA ARG A 200 13.68 2.24 29.54
C ARG A 200 12.57 2.63 28.58
N ARG A 201 12.90 3.52 27.66
CA ARG A 201 12.01 3.85 26.54
C ARG A 201 12.13 2.75 25.49
N GLU A 202 11.04 2.06 25.25
CA GLU A 202 10.96 1.04 24.20
C GLU A 202 10.56 1.63 22.84
N GLY A 203 11.00 0.98 21.77
CA GLY A 203 10.69 1.32 20.38
C GLY A 203 10.40 0.07 19.55
N CYS A 204 9.62 0.24 18.48
CA CYS A 204 9.34 -0.85 17.53
C CYS A 204 10.42 -0.91 16.45
N SER A 205 11.07 -2.05 16.32
CA SER A 205 12.11 -2.30 15.32
C SER A 205 11.74 -3.52 14.48
N LEU A 206 11.11 -3.31 13.32
CA LEU A 206 10.76 -4.42 12.44
C LEU A 206 12.00 -4.95 11.72
N PRO A 207 12.22 -6.27 11.64
CA PRO A 207 13.34 -6.85 10.92
C PRO A 207 13.26 -6.52 9.42
N PRO A 208 14.41 -6.28 8.74
CA PRO A 208 14.44 -5.92 7.32
C PRO A 208 13.71 -6.92 6.41
N ALA A 209 13.70 -8.21 6.77
CA ALA A 209 13.04 -9.26 6.01
C ALA A 209 11.50 -9.15 5.94
N ALA A 210 10.85 -8.37 6.82
CA ALA A 210 9.41 -8.11 6.78
C ALA A 210 9.03 -7.01 5.77
N LEU A 211 9.99 -6.17 5.37
CA LEU A 211 9.87 -5.33 4.18
C LEU A 211 10.38 -6.17 3.01
N GLY A 212 9.46 -6.69 2.20
CA GLY A 212 9.74 -7.66 1.14
C GLY A 212 11.04 -7.41 0.37
N SER A 213 11.71 -8.51 0.04
CA SER A 213 12.95 -8.59 -0.72
C SER A 213 12.96 -7.68 -1.96
N ALA A 214 13.40 -6.43 -1.78
CA ALA A 214 14.09 -5.70 -2.82
C ALA A 214 15.56 -6.07 -2.67
N GLU A 215 16.06 -6.80 -3.66
CA GLU A 215 17.43 -7.25 -3.77
C GLU A 215 18.42 -6.10 -3.51
N ASN A 216 19.44 -6.38 -2.70
CA ASN A 216 20.65 -5.59 -2.44
C ASN A 216 20.43 -4.12 -2.12
N HIS A 217 20.62 -3.71 -0.86
CA HIS A 217 21.55 -2.62 -0.52
C HIS A 217 21.83 -2.62 0.99
N SER A 218 23.10 -2.36 1.30
CA SER A 218 23.75 -2.41 2.60
C SER A 218 22.96 -1.71 3.71
N GLU A 219 22.97 -2.32 4.90
CA GLU A 219 22.52 -1.73 6.15
C GLU A 219 23.09 -0.31 6.34
N VAL A 220 22.20 0.66 6.57
CA VAL A 220 22.51 1.91 7.29
C VAL A 220 21.40 2.13 8.32
N PRO A 221 21.71 2.43 9.59
CA PRO A 221 20.71 2.59 10.63
C PRO A 221 19.86 3.84 10.38
N GLY A 222 18.55 3.65 10.21
CA GLY A 222 17.55 4.67 10.49
C GLY A 222 17.01 5.50 9.32
N GLY A 223 17.48 5.36 8.09
CA GLY A 223 16.95 6.11 6.92
C GLY A 223 15.91 5.31 6.12
N ARG A 224 14.76 5.92 5.78
CA ARG A 224 13.86 5.39 4.73
C ARG A 224 14.36 5.88 3.37
N ILE A 225 14.30 5.04 2.34
CA ILE A 225 14.76 5.36 0.97
C ILE A 225 13.54 5.68 0.09
N SER A 226 13.60 6.74 -0.73
CA SER A 226 12.59 7.03 -1.75
C SER A 226 12.62 5.98 -2.88
N VAL A 227 11.48 5.35 -3.17
CA VAL A 227 11.34 4.30 -4.20
C VAL A 227 11.58 4.83 -5.62
N ALA A 228 11.50 6.15 -5.85
CA ALA A 228 11.69 6.74 -7.17
C ALA A 228 13.17 7.01 -7.52
N ASP A 229 13.98 7.44 -6.54
CA ASP A 229 15.28 8.06 -6.79
C ASP A 229 16.43 7.55 -5.89
N ASN A 230 16.22 6.53 -5.06
CA ASN A 230 17.20 6.00 -4.10
C ASN A 230 17.79 7.04 -3.11
N LEU A 231 17.13 8.18 -2.92
CA LEU A 231 17.55 9.20 -1.96
C LEU A 231 17.07 8.87 -0.53
N PRO A 232 17.89 9.08 0.52
CA PRO A 232 17.44 9.01 1.90
C PRO A 232 16.41 10.11 2.19
N VAL A 233 15.31 9.74 2.86
CA VAL A 233 14.18 10.63 3.15
C VAL A 233 13.71 10.56 4.60
N THR A 234 13.09 11.65 5.04
CA THR A 234 12.37 11.79 6.31
C THR A 234 10.92 12.16 6.03
N ASN A 235 9.99 11.53 6.75
CA ASN A 235 8.56 11.84 6.61
C ASN A 235 8.08 12.66 7.81
N LYS A 236 7.50 13.83 7.55
CA LYS A 236 6.87 14.66 8.58
C LYS A 236 5.36 14.61 8.46
N HIS A 237 4.70 14.29 9.57
CA HIS A 237 3.24 14.20 9.66
C HIS A 237 2.66 15.47 10.29
N VAL A 238 1.66 16.05 9.64
CA VAL A 238 0.95 17.24 10.11
C VAL A 238 -0.55 16.92 10.20
N GLU A 239 -1.06 16.73 11.41
CA GLU A 239 -2.49 16.49 11.68
C GLU A 239 -3.31 17.75 11.38
N LYS A 240 -4.42 17.62 10.65
CA LYS A 240 -5.25 18.76 10.25
C LYS A 240 -5.89 19.48 11.42
N ASP A 241 -6.23 18.74 12.47
CA ASP A 241 -6.90 19.29 13.66
C ASP A 241 -5.99 20.22 14.46
N ARG A 242 -4.67 20.14 14.26
CA ARG A 242 -3.67 21.01 14.90
C ARG A 242 -3.24 22.19 14.02
N ILE A 243 -3.81 22.32 12.83
CA ILE A 243 -3.48 23.39 11.90
C ILE A 243 -4.45 24.56 12.12
N SER A 244 -3.97 25.61 12.79
CA SER A 244 -4.70 26.87 12.94
C SER A 244 -4.84 27.63 11.63
N ASP A 245 -3.82 27.58 10.76
CA ASP A 245 -3.78 28.31 9.49
C ASP A 245 -3.42 27.40 8.31
N CYS A 246 -4.21 27.48 7.22
CA CYS A 246 -3.96 26.75 5.98
C CYS A 246 -3.56 27.72 4.86
N GLY A 247 -2.57 27.35 4.05
CA GLY A 247 -2.18 28.06 2.85
C GLY A 247 -2.79 27.45 1.58
N GLU A 248 -2.61 28.13 0.45
CA GLU A 248 -3.10 27.70 -0.87
C GLU A 248 -1.94 27.55 -1.85
N LEU A 249 -1.91 26.43 -2.57
CA LEU A 249 -0.96 26.19 -3.66
C LEU A 249 -1.39 26.93 -4.94
N PRO A 250 -0.49 27.17 -5.91
CA PRO A 250 -0.81 27.85 -7.17
C PRO A 250 -1.93 27.19 -8.00
N ASN A 251 -2.24 25.93 -7.73
CA ASN A 251 -3.31 25.16 -8.36
C ASN A 251 -4.64 25.22 -7.60
N GLY A 252 -4.78 26.09 -6.59
CA GLY A 252 -5.99 26.25 -5.78
C GLY A 252 -6.13 25.27 -4.61
N THR A 253 -5.14 24.41 -4.37
CA THR A 253 -5.26 23.37 -3.33
C THR A 253 -4.93 23.94 -1.94
N ARG A 254 -5.88 23.86 -1.00
CA ARG A 254 -5.61 24.16 0.43
C ARG A 254 -4.77 23.06 1.08
N VAL A 255 -3.67 23.48 1.69
CA VAL A 255 -2.66 22.64 2.37
C VAL A 255 -2.19 23.32 3.67
N SER A 256 -1.39 22.63 4.48
CA SER A 256 -0.74 23.26 5.64
C SER A 256 0.19 24.39 5.19
N VAL A 257 0.34 25.44 6.02
CA VAL A 257 1.30 26.52 5.75
C VAL A 257 2.71 25.97 5.54
N GLU A 258 3.06 24.89 6.24
CA GLU A 258 4.34 24.20 6.08
C GLU A 258 4.57 23.70 4.64
N VAL A 259 3.57 23.06 4.00
CA VAL A 259 3.69 22.62 2.60
C VAL A 259 3.89 23.81 1.65
N VAL A 260 3.19 24.93 1.89
CA VAL A 260 3.33 26.14 1.08
C VAL A 260 4.72 26.74 1.22
N LEU A 261 5.21 26.88 2.46
CA LEU A 261 6.53 27.44 2.74
C LEU A 261 7.64 26.58 2.15
N MET A 262 7.58 25.27 2.40
CA MET A 262 8.55 24.32 1.87
C MET A 262 8.62 24.37 0.35
N LYS A 263 7.48 24.45 -0.35
CA LYS A 263 7.46 24.56 -1.81
C LYS A 263 8.04 25.89 -2.35
N LYS A 264 8.02 26.96 -1.56
CA LYS A 264 8.65 28.24 -1.90
C LYS A 264 10.18 28.21 -1.71
N VAL A 265 10.66 27.48 -0.70
CA VAL A 265 12.10 27.46 -0.34
C VAL A 265 12.88 26.27 -0.92
N THR A 266 12.20 25.25 -1.44
CA THR A 266 12.82 24.00 -1.95
C THR A 266 13.74 24.20 -3.17
N SER A 267 13.63 25.32 -3.88
CA SER A 267 14.46 25.64 -5.04
C SER A 267 15.36 26.84 -4.77
N GLY A 268 16.62 26.61 -4.39
CA GLY A 268 17.66 27.64 -4.51
C GLY A 268 18.66 27.78 -3.37
N PHE A 269 18.50 27.08 -2.24
CA PHE A 269 19.27 27.37 -1.04
C PHE A 269 20.01 26.14 -0.48
N PRO A 270 21.35 26.13 -0.53
CA PRO A 270 22.17 25.15 0.19
C PRO A 270 21.90 25.28 1.70
N GLY A 271 21.52 24.19 2.37
CA GLY A 271 21.27 24.17 3.82
C GLY A 271 19.79 24.09 4.23
N ILE A 272 18.84 24.27 3.30
CA ILE A 272 17.42 24.04 3.57
C ILE A 272 17.04 22.62 3.11
N ILE A 273 16.47 21.83 4.03
CA ILE A 273 15.91 20.52 3.72
C ILE A 273 14.87 20.67 2.60
N ARG A 274 15.10 20.01 1.47
CA ARG A 274 14.20 20.01 0.32
C ARG A 274 12.94 19.18 0.56
N LEU A 275 11.80 19.72 0.14
CA LEU A 275 10.57 18.95 -0.01
C LEU A 275 10.60 18.21 -1.34
N LEU A 276 10.68 16.89 -1.29
CA LEU A 276 10.70 16.05 -2.48
C LEU A 276 9.27 15.82 -2.99
N ASP A 277 8.35 15.51 -2.09
CA ASP A 277 6.93 15.32 -2.40
C ASP A 277 6.05 15.53 -1.16
N TRP A 278 4.72 15.58 -1.33
CA TRP A 278 3.78 15.64 -0.22
C TRP A 278 2.46 14.94 -0.58
N LEU A 279 1.83 14.31 0.42
CA LEU A 279 0.56 13.63 0.28
C LEU A 279 -0.51 14.23 1.18
N LYS A 280 -1.72 14.36 0.64
CA LYS A 280 -2.92 14.72 1.40
C LYS A 280 -3.68 13.46 1.82
N ARG A 281 -3.91 13.31 3.12
CA ARG A 281 -4.76 12.27 3.72
C ARG A 281 -6.07 12.88 4.23
N PRO A 282 -7.08 12.08 4.63
CA PRO A 282 -8.34 12.60 5.19
C PRO A 282 -8.13 13.47 6.43
N ASP A 283 -7.23 13.05 7.31
CA ASP A 283 -6.96 13.62 8.64
C ASP A 283 -5.63 14.38 8.75
N SER A 284 -4.74 14.25 7.76
CA SER A 284 -3.36 14.72 7.87
C SER A 284 -2.75 15.10 6.53
N PHE A 285 -1.59 15.77 6.59
CA PHE A 285 -0.66 15.94 5.48
C PHE A 285 0.65 15.23 5.80
N VAL A 286 1.26 14.58 4.81
CA VAL A 286 2.56 13.92 4.93
C VAL A 286 3.53 14.63 4.00
N LEU A 287 4.62 15.16 4.54
CA LEU A 287 5.70 15.77 3.78
C LEU A 287 6.84 14.75 3.65
N ILE A 288 7.29 14.53 2.42
CA ILE A 288 8.45 13.69 2.10
C ILE A 288 9.63 14.64 1.90
N LEU A 289 10.52 14.67 2.88
CA LEU A 289 11.65 15.57 2.96
C LEU A 289 12.94 14.82 2.64
N GLU A 290 13.91 15.49 2.03
CA GLU A 290 15.25 14.91 1.93
C GLU A 290 15.84 14.67 3.33
N ARG A 291 16.71 13.66 3.45
CA ARG A 291 17.48 13.43 4.66
C ARG A 291 18.97 13.53 4.33
N PRO A 292 19.67 14.58 4.79
CA PRO A 292 21.11 14.67 4.59
C PRO A 292 21.85 13.52 5.30
N GLU A 293 22.93 13.02 4.69
CA GLU A 293 23.72 11.89 5.23
C GLU A 293 24.46 12.25 6.53
N LEU A 294 24.76 13.54 6.75
CA LEU A 294 25.49 14.06 7.91
C LEU A 294 24.68 15.15 8.62
N ALA A 295 23.43 14.85 8.98
CA ALA A 295 22.58 15.74 9.77
C ALA A 295 22.19 15.08 11.10
N GLN A 296 22.33 15.82 12.20
CA GLN A 296 21.82 15.47 13.51
C GLN A 296 20.69 16.44 13.88
N ASP A 297 19.64 15.93 14.51
CA ASP A 297 18.58 16.77 15.05
C ASP A 297 19.13 17.64 16.19
N LEU A 298 18.80 18.94 16.17
CA LEU A 298 19.32 19.88 17.15
C LEU A 298 18.84 19.56 18.58
N PHE A 299 17.64 19.01 18.73
CA PHE A 299 17.12 18.58 20.02
C PHE A 299 17.90 17.36 20.54
N ASP A 300 18.20 16.40 19.67
CA ASP A 300 19.03 15.24 20.02
C ASP A 300 20.44 15.70 20.43
N LEU A 301 21.05 16.62 19.66
CA LEU A 301 22.37 17.17 19.98
C LEU A 301 22.40 17.86 21.35
N ILE A 302 21.39 18.69 21.67
CA ILE A 302 21.27 19.37 22.96
C ILE A 302 20.98 18.36 24.09
N THR A 303 20.20 17.32 23.81
CA THR A 303 19.89 16.27 24.80
C THR A 303 21.14 15.46 25.16
N GLU A 304 21.98 15.15 24.17
CA GLU A 304 23.23 14.41 24.36
C GLU A 304 24.35 15.27 24.97
N SER A 305 24.47 16.52 24.54
CA SER A 305 25.62 17.40 24.86
C SER A 305 25.32 18.43 25.94
N GLY A 306 24.07 18.59 26.35
CA GLY A 306 23.63 19.66 27.25
C GLY A 306 23.66 21.04 26.59
N ALA A 307 23.89 22.09 27.38
CA ALA A 307 23.94 23.46 26.87
C ALA A 307 25.11 23.64 25.88
N LEU A 308 24.81 24.14 24.68
CA LEU A 308 25.80 24.38 23.63
C LEU A 308 26.74 25.52 24.02
N GLN A 309 28.02 25.36 23.72
CA GLN A 309 29.01 26.45 23.84
C GLN A 309 28.68 27.57 22.84
N GLU A 310 28.96 28.81 23.23
CA GLU A 310 28.60 30.01 22.45
C GLU A 310 29.11 29.98 21.01
N GLU A 311 30.33 29.47 20.79
CA GLU A 311 30.93 29.36 19.47
C GLU A 311 30.17 28.39 18.55
N LEU A 312 29.73 27.25 19.09
CA LEU A 312 28.94 26.24 18.37
C LEU A 312 27.50 26.71 18.17
N ALA A 313 26.90 27.37 19.17
CA ALA A 313 25.59 28.00 19.01
C ALA A 313 25.62 29.07 17.92
N ARG A 314 26.68 29.89 17.89
CA ARG A 314 26.89 30.92 16.86
C ARG A 314 26.98 30.32 15.46
N SER A 315 27.65 29.18 15.29
CA SER A 315 27.73 28.52 13.97
C SER A 315 26.39 27.97 13.50
N PHE A 316 25.54 27.44 14.39
CA PHE A 316 24.16 27.06 14.04
C PHE A 316 23.29 28.27 13.68
N PHE A 317 23.40 29.36 14.43
CA PHE A 317 22.71 30.61 14.07
C PHE A 317 23.15 31.14 12.71
N TRP A 318 24.43 31.04 12.37
CA TRP A 318 24.92 31.42 11.03
C TRP A 318 24.30 30.56 9.92
N GLN A 319 24.11 29.26 10.11
CA GLN A 319 23.42 28.41 9.12
C GLN A 319 21.97 28.86 8.89
N VAL A 320 21.29 29.37 9.93
CA VAL A 320 19.93 29.94 9.80
C VAL A 320 19.95 31.31 9.13
N LEU A 321 20.98 32.13 9.35
CA LEU A 321 21.12 33.47 8.75
C LEU A 321 21.63 33.46 7.31
N GLU A 322 22.37 32.41 6.92
CA GLU A 322 22.81 32.16 5.54
C GLU A 322 21.69 31.54 4.68
N ALA A 323 20.65 30.99 5.32
CA ALA A 323 19.37 30.69 4.67
C ALA A 323 18.60 32.00 4.42
N PRO A 324 18.22 32.34 3.18
CA PRO A 324 17.71 33.67 2.84
C PRO A 324 16.23 33.91 3.14
#